data_AF-A0A7S0C0J8-F1
#
_entry.id   AF-A0A7S0C0J8-F1
#
_cell.length_a   1.000
_cell.length_b   1.000
_cell.length_c   1.000
_cell.angle_alpha   90.00
_cell.angle_beta   90.00
_cell.angle_gamma   90.00
#
_symmetry.space_group_name_H-M   'P 1'
#
loop_
_entity.id
_entity.type
_entity.pdbx_description
1 polymer ?
#
loop_
_entity_poly.entity_id
_entity_poly.type
_entity_poly.pdbx_seq_one_letter_code
_entity_poly.pdbx_strand_id
1 'polypeptide(L)'
;MTDSILDLVVNTKETRDKTVDYFGKREVLYLGTDANVTLEDINWIIKQADRRGYETRAAFMSSKPRTGTNHKEYGVTSDGMNVFLDVALQRVLGIDPGKESFTVKMTGGPDGDVGGNVIKIMVREYGDNAKIVDIADHSGCAEDPDGLNHEKLLQLFEQELCISNFSASLIGLSGILHICESIFLKIN
;
A
#
# COMPACT_ATOMS: atom_id res chain seq x y z
N MET A 1 -14.93 -13.55 0.71
CA MET A 1 -13.89 -14.06 -0.22
C MET A 1 -13.15 -15.27 0.37
N THR A 2 -12.49 -15.14 1.53
CA THR A 2 -11.66 -16.20 2.12
C THR A 2 -12.36 -17.55 2.29
N ASP A 3 -13.61 -17.58 2.80
CA ASP A 3 -14.34 -18.84 2.95
C ASP A 3 -14.57 -19.53 1.60
N SER A 4 -14.92 -18.79 0.56
CA SER A 4 -15.11 -19.34 -0.79
C SER A 4 -13.82 -19.90 -1.36
N ILE A 5 -12.67 -19.26 -1.10
CA ILE A 5 -11.36 -19.80 -1.48
C ILE A 5 -11.09 -21.11 -0.72
N LEU A 6 -11.32 -21.12 0.59
CA LEU A 6 -11.13 -22.31 1.42
C LEU A 6 -12.08 -23.45 1.04
N ASP A 7 -13.31 -23.16 0.61
CA ASP A 7 -14.24 -24.17 0.09
C ASP A 7 -13.67 -24.89 -1.14
N LEU A 8 -12.91 -24.18 -1.98
CA LEU A 8 -12.29 -24.75 -3.18
C LEU A 8 -11.03 -25.57 -2.88
N VAL A 9 -10.19 -25.11 -1.94
CA VAL A 9 -8.86 -25.72 -1.71
C VAL A 9 -8.81 -26.72 -0.55
N VAL A 10 -9.76 -26.66 0.38
CA VAL A 10 -9.82 -27.62 1.49
C VAL A 10 -10.53 -28.88 1.03
N ASN A 11 -9.82 -30.00 1.08
CA ASN A 11 -10.28 -31.28 0.56
C ASN A 11 -11.18 -32.06 1.55
N THR A 12 -12.36 -31.51 1.88
CA THR A 12 -13.38 -32.23 2.67
C THR A 12 -14.34 -32.98 1.74
N LYS A 13 -15.07 -33.97 2.29
CA LYS A 13 -16.09 -34.68 1.52
C LYS A 13 -17.19 -33.74 1.02
N GLU A 14 -17.61 -32.80 1.88
CA GLU A 14 -18.68 -31.85 1.58
C GLU A 14 -18.33 -30.91 0.42
N THR A 15 -17.07 -30.46 0.32
CA THR A 15 -16.63 -29.56 -0.75
C THR A 15 -16.41 -30.33 -2.05
N ARG A 16 -15.75 -31.50 -2.01
CA ARG A 16 -15.53 -32.36 -3.20
C ARG A 16 -16.81 -32.70 -3.96
N ASP A 17 -17.90 -32.99 -3.25
CA ASP A 17 -19.17 -33.37 -3.89
C ASP A 17 -19.82 -32.17 -4.64
N LYS A 18 -19.33 -30.94 -4.41
CA LYS A 18 -19.84 -29.69 -4.99
C LYS A 18 -18.83 -28.98 -5.90
N THR A 19 -17.63 -29.53 -6.10
CA THR A 19 -16.55 -28.89 -6.86
C THR A 19 -16.10 -29.81 -8.00
N VAL A 20 -16.02 -29.26 -9.21
CA VAL A 20 -15.44 -29.95 -10.36
C VAL A 20 -13.97 -29.58 -10.46
N ASP A 21 -13.08 -30.55 -10.23
CA ASP A 21 -11.63 -30.38 -10.35
C ASP A 21 -11.16 -30.71 -11.78
N TYR A 22 -10.79 -29.67 -12.54
CA TYR A 22 -10.22 -29.82 -13.88
C TYR A 22 -8.70 -29.99 -13.88
N PHE A 23 -8.02 -29.64 -12.80
CA PHE A 23 -6.57 -29.66 -12.73
C PHE A 23 -6.04 -31.02 -12.25
N GLY A 24 -6.82 -31.72 -11.43
CA GLY A 24 -6.51 -33.07 -10.92
C GLY A 24 -5.28 -33.12 -10.02
N LYS A 25 -4.82 -31.96 -9.55
CA LYS A 25 -3.62 -31.79 -8.71
C LYS A 25 -3.94 -30.89 -7.54
N ARG A 26 -3.29 -31.19 -6.42
CA ARG A 26 -3.40 -30.38 -5.22
C ARG A 26 -2.70 -29.03 -5.41
N GLU A 27 -3.41 -27.97 -5.05
CA GLU A 27 -2.88 -26.60 -5.04
C GLU A 27 -2.57 -26.15 -3.61
N VAL A 28 -1.48 -25.39 -3.48
CA VAL A 28 -1.11 -24.71 -2.24
C VAL A 28 -1.15 -23.21 -2.53
N LEU A 29 -1.92 -22.48 -1.73
CA LEU A 29 -2.14 -21.05 -1.87
C LEU A 29 -1.41 -20.29 -0.77
N TYR A 30 -0.82 -19.18 -1.18
CA TYR A 30 -0.16 -18.21 -0.32
C TYR A 30 -0.73 -16.84 -0.67
N LEU A 31 -1.49 -16.25 0.24
CA LEU A 31 -2.13 -14.97 0.04
C LEU A 31 -1.22 -13.84 0.52
N GLY A 32 -1.19 -12.76 -0.26
CA GLY A 32 -0.66 -11.46 0.13
C GLY A 32 -1.78 -10.55 0.61
N THR A 33 -1.40 -9.49 1.31
CA THR A 33 -2.31 -8.37 1.58
C THR A 33 -2.50 -7.50 0.35
N ASP A 34 -3.57 -6.73 0.39
CA ASP A 34 -3.91 -5.72 -0.60
C ASP A 34 -4.62 -4.56 0.12
N ALA A 35 -5.11 -3.57 -0.61
CA ALA A 35 -5.80 -2.41 -0.10
C ALA A 35 -6.90 -2.77 0.92
N ASN A 36 -6.90 -2.06 2.05
CA ASN A 36 -7.86 -2.21 3.15
C ASN A 36 -7.82 -3.57 3.87
N VAL A 37 -6.75 -4.36 3.74
CA VAL A 37 -6.56 -5.58 4.55
C VAL A 37 -5.86 -5.22 5.86
N THR A 38 -6.60 -5.28 6.97
CA THR A 38 -6.09 -4.92 8.30
C THR A 38 -5.35 -6.08 8.98
N LEU A 39 -4.67 -5.77 10.10
CA LEU A 39 -4.09 -6.81 10.96
C LEU A 39 -5.14 -7.77 11.53
N GLU A 40 -6.36 -7.28 11.79
CA GLU A 40 -7.46 -8.12 12.25
C GLU A 40 -7.90 -9.10 11.16
N ASP A 41 -8.00 -8.63 9.92
CA ASP A 41 -8.32 -9.47 8.76
C ASP A 41 -7.27 -10.57 8.56
N ILE A 42 -5.98 -10.23 8.60
CA ILE A 42 -4.88 -11.19 8.47
C ILE A 42 -5.00 -12.29 9.54
N ASN A 43 -5.21 -11.90 10.80
CA ASN A 43 -5.36 -12.85 11.91
C ASN A 43 -6.61 -13.71 11.76
N TRP A 44 -7.72 -13.12 11.32
CA TRP A 44 -8.96 -13.86 11.06
C TRP A 44 -8.77 -14.88 9.93
N ILE A 45 -8.17 -14.50 8.81
CA ILE A 45 -7.90 -15.38 7.66
C ILE A 45 -7.13 -16.63 8.09
N ILE A 46 -6.08 -16.46 8.90
CA ILE A 46 -5.24 -17.57 9.38
C ILE A 46 -6.02 -18.47 10.33
N LYS A 47 -6.78 -17.88 11.26
CA LYS A 47 -7.63 -18.63 12.19
C LYS A 47 -8.72 -19.41 11.43
N GLN A 48 -9.28 -18.84 10.38
CA GLN A 48 -10.24 -19.55 9.52
C GLN A 48 -9.57 -20.69 8.77
N ALA A 49 -8.39 -20.48 8.18
CA ALA A 49 -7.65 -21.54 7.52
C ALA A 49 -7.35 -22.72 8.47
N ASP A 50 -6.95 -22.43 9.72
CA ASP A 50 -6.78 -23.45 10.76
C ASP A 50 -8.09 -24.19 11.07
N ARG A 51 -9.16 -23.44 11.37
CA ARG A 51 -10.48 -24.00 11.69
C ARG A 51 -11.01 -24.90 10.58
N ARG A 52 -10.76 -24.54 9.32
CA ARG A 52 -11.21 -25.29 8.14
C ARG A 52 -10.28 -26.47 7.80
N GLY A 53 -9.14 -26.63 8.50
CA GLY A 53 -8.21 -27.74 8.29
C GLY A 53 -7.30 -27.56 7.08
N TYR A 54 -6.97 -26.33 6.70
CA TYR A 54 -6.00 -26.07 5.64
C TYR A 54 -4.59 -26.48 6.09
N GLU A 55 -3.98 -27.40 5.34
CA GLU A 55 -2.75 -28.09 5.78
C GLU A 55 -1.58 -27.14 6.03
N THR A 56 -1.40 -26.14 5.17
CA THR A 56 -0.34 -25.13 5.28
C THR A 56 -0.84 -23.81 5.84
N ARG A 57 -1.80 -23.84 6.79
CA ARG A 57 -2.40 -22.66 7.45
C ARG A 57 -1.41 -21.57 7.86
N ALA A 58 -0.23 -21.95 8.36
CA ALA A 58 0.77 -21.01 8.84
C ALA A 58 1.34 -20.16 7.70
N ALA A 59 1.32 -20.67 6.47
CA ALA A 59 1.80 -19.98 5.28
C ALA A 59 0.66 -19.42 4.39
N PHE A 60 -0.60 -19.69 4.74
CA PHE A 60 -1.76 -19.30 3.93
C PHE A 60 -1.88 -17.78 3.70
N MET A 61 -1.41 -16.96 4.64
CA MET A 61 -1.41 -15.49 4.54
C MET A 61 -0.06 -14.93 4.99
N SER A 62 0.53 -14.01 4.22
CA SER A 62 1.75 -13.27 4.58
C SER A 62 1.49 -12.22 5.68
N SER A 63 2.52 -11.46 6.07
CA SER A 63 2.38 -10.25 6.92
C SER A 63 1.79 -10.45 8.32
N LYS A 64 1.86 -11.68 8.81
CA LYS A 64 1.57 -12.08 10.19
C LYS A 64 2.37 -11.26 11.20
N PRO A 65 1.74 -10.66 12.23
CA PRO A 65 2.44 -9.82 13.20
C PRO A 65 3.64 -10.47 13.92
N ARG A 66 3.61 -11.80 14.13
CA ARG A 66 4.64 -12.50 14.90
C ARG A 66 5.62 -13.34 14.07
N THR A 67 5.24 -13.72 12.86
CA THR A 67 5.96 -14.73 12.07
C THR A 67 6.01 -14.40 10.58
N GLY A 68 5.60 -13.20 10.18
CA GLY A 68 5.63 -12.73 8.81
C GLY A 68 6.16 -11.31 8.72
N THR A 69 6.66 -10.95 7.55
CA THR A 69 7.09 -9.58 7.24
C THR A 69 5.88 -8.74 6.89
N ASN A 70 5.51 -7.81 7.75
CA ASN A 70 4.41 -6.89 7.47
C ASN A 70 4.83 -5.85 6.42
N HIS A 71 4.15 -5.83 5.29
CA HIS A 71 4.49 -5.01 4.13
C HIS A 71 4.25 -3.52 4.39
N LYS A 72 3.29 -3.14 5.25
CA LYS A 72 3.07 -1.75 5.68
C LYS A 72 4.16 -1.33 6.67
N GLU A 73 4.44 -2.14 7.68
CA GLU A 73 5.44 -1.84 8.71
C GLU A 73 6.84 -1.67 8.13
N TYR A 74 7.23 -2.56 7.22
CA TYR A 74 8.58 -2.58 6.64
C TYR A 74 8.67 -1.91 5.27
N GLY A 75 7.55 -1.46 4.68
CA GLY A 75 7.54 -0.77 3.40
C GLY A 75 8.12 -1.60 2.23
N VAL A 76 8.03 -2.93 2.27
CA VAL A 76 8.76 -3.84 1.37
C VAL A 76 8.45 -3.57 -0.11
N THR A 77 7.19 -3.32 -0.45
CA THR A 77 6.78 -2.97 -1.82
C THR A 77 7.40 -1.64 -2.25
N SER A 78 7.38 -0.65 -1.35
CA SER A 78 7.87 0.70 -1.61
C SER A 78 9.40 0.76 -1.72
N ASP A 79 10.13 -0.03 -0.93
CA ASP A 79 11.59 -0.17 -1.08
C ASP A 79 11.94 -0.77 -2.45
N GLY A 80 11.20 -1.80 -2.89
CA GLY A 80 11.36 -2.37 -4.22
C GLY A 80 11.07 -1.37 -5.35
N MET A 81 10.02 -0.55 -5.19
CA MET A 81 9.75 0.57 -6.11
C MET A 81 10.89 1.59 -6.13
N ASN A 82 11.46 1.91 -4.96
CA ASN A 82 12.54 2.89 -4.87
C ASN A 82 13.82 2.40 -5.57
N VAL A 83 14.12 1.11 -5.51
CA VAL A 83 15.21 0.51 -6.30
C VAL A 83 14.97 0.69 -7.79
N PHE A 84 13.74 0.48 -8.26
CA PHE A 84 13.41 0.69 -9.67
C PHE A 84 13.50 2.17 -10.07
N LEU A 85 13.03 3.08 -9.20
CA LEU A 85 13.15 4.52 -9.39
C LEU A 85 14.62 4.94 -9.51
N ASP A 86 15.49 4.48 -8.62
CA ASP A 86 16.93 4.75 -8.65
C ASP A 86 17.57 4.35 -9.98
N VAL A 87 17.28 3.12 -10.43
CA VAL A 87 17.77 2.61 -11.71
C VAL A 87 17.22 3.43 -12.88
N ALA A 88 15.94 3.80 -12.86
CA ALA A 88 15.33 4.61 -13.92
C ALA A 88 15.96 6.01 -14.01
N LEU A 89 16.13 6.69 -12.87
CA LEU A 89 16.76 8.01 -12.80
C LEU A 89 18.18 7.95 -13.39
N GLN A 90 19.01 7.03 -12.90
CA GLN A 90 20.42 6.98 -13.28
C GLN A 90 20.66 6.42 -14.69
N ARG A 91 19.96 5.33 -15.06
CA ARG A 91 20.27 4.57 -16.27
C ARG A 91 19.47 5.00 -17.49
N VAL A 92 18.28 5.55 -17.29
CA VAL A 92 17.39 5.96 -18.38
C VAL A 92 17.41 7.47 -18.55
N LEU A 93 17.31 8.21 -17.44
CA LEU A 93 17.22 9.68 -17.48
C LEU A 93 18.58 10.36 -17.30
N GLY A 94 19.60 9.65 -16.84
CA GLY A 94 20.94 10.20 -16.59
C GLY A 94 21.00 11.16 -15.41
N ILE A 95 20.03 11.09 -14.50
CA ILE A 95 19.94 11.90 -13.28
C ILE A 95 20.62 11.13 -12.14
N ASP A 96 21.58 11.74 -11.46
CA ASP A 96 22.15 11.22 -10.21
C ASP A 96 21.31 11.75 -9.01
N PRO A 97 20.38 10.97 -8.45
CA PRO A 97 19.46 11.48 -7.41
C PRO A 97 20.15 11.82 -6.08
N GLY A 98 21.42 11.41 -5.90
CA GLY A 98 22.24 11.84 -4.77
C GLY A 98 22.81 13.24 -4.93
N LYS A 99 22.76 13.84 -6.12
CA LYS A 99 23.36 15.15 -6.45
C LYS A 99 22.43 16.11 -7.15
N GLU A 100 21.43 15.59 -7.86
CA GLU A 100 20.52 16.34 -8.70
C GLU A 100 19.09 16.16 -8.19
N SER A 101 18.35 17.26 -8.16
CA SER A 101 16.93 17.22 -7.81
C SER A 101 16.09 16.66 -8.95
N PHE A 102 15.01 15.96 -8.61
CA PHE A 102 14.01 15.45 -9.52
C PHE A 102 12.62 15.64 -8.91
N THR A 103 11.59 15.67 -9.74
CA THR A 103 10.21 15.88 -9.30
C THR A 103 9.40 14.60 -9.43
N VAL A 104 8.53 14.34 -8.45
CA VAL A 104 7.63 13.19 -8.41
C VAL A 104 6.19 13.66 -8.30
N LYS A 105 5.31 13.07 -9.12
CA LYS A 105 3.86 13.12 -8.96
C LYS A 105 3.37 11.73 -8.61
N MET A 106 2.44 11.59 -7.68
CA MET A 106 1.95 10.28 -7.27
C MET A 106 0.45 10.25 -6.95
N THR A 107 -0.16 9.10 -7.22
CA THR A 107 -1.52 8.77 -6.80
C THR A 107 -1.44 7.66 -5.75
N GLY A 108 -2.04 7.89 -4.59
CA GLY A 108 -1.84 7.12 -3.37
C GLY A 108 -1.34 8.05 -2.27
N GLY A 109 -2.18 8.22 -1.24
CA GLY A 109 -2.00 9.23 -0.20
C GLY A 109 -0.92 8.88 0.83
N PRO A 110 -0.60 9.84 1.72
CA PRO A 110 0.33 9.61 2.82
C PRO A 110 -0.16 8.56 3.82
N ASP A 111 -1.46 8.27 3.91
CA ASP A 111 -2.03 7.21 4.75
C ASP A 111 -1.95 5.80 4.15
N GLY A 112 -1.65 5.69 2.86
CA GLY A 112 -1.62 4.42 2.14
C GLY A 112 -0.38 3.58 2.44
N ASP A 113 -0.52 2.25 2.39
CA ASP A 113 0.58 1.32 2.66
C ASP A 113 1.77 1.50 1.72
N VAL A 114 1.51 1.65 0.42
CA VAL A 114 2.56 1.89 -0.58
C VAL A 114 2.91 3.38 -0.63
N GLY A 115 1.90 4.25 -0.75
CA GLY A 115 2.07 5.70 -0.92
C GLY A 115 2.87 6.33 0.22
N GLY A 116 2.42 6.16 1.46
CA GLY A 116 3.11 6.66 2.65
C GLY A 116 4.53 6.13 2.80
N ASN A 117 4.74 4.84 2.57
CA ASN A 117 6.09 4.27 2.63
C ASN A 117 7.00 4.78 1.51
N VAL A 118 6.50 4.98 0.28
CA VAL A 118 7.30 5.58 -0.81
C VAL A 118 7.74 6.98 -0.43
N ILE A 119 6.87 7.80 0.17
CA ILE A 119 7.24 9.13 0.69
C ILE A 119 8.37 9.00 1.71
N LYS A 120 8.19 8.16 2.73
CA LYS A 120 9.20 7.95 3.77
C LYS A 120 10.55 7.50 3.22
N ILE A 121 10.54 6.58 2.25
CA ILE A 121 11.75 6.03 1.64
C ILE A 121 12.43 7.08 0.75
N MET A 122 11.68 7.80 -0.10
CA MET A 122 12.27 8.84 -0.93
C MET A 122 12.92 9.95 -0.10
N VAL A 123 12.27 10.39 0.99
CA VAL A 123 12.86 11.38 1.91
C VAL A 123 14.11 10.83 2.59
N ARG A 124 14.11 9.55 2.99
CA ARG A 124 15.28 8.88 3.59
C ARG A 124 16.47 8.80 2.63
N GLU A 125 16.24 8.38 1.38
CA GLU A 125 17.31 8.09 0.42
C GLU A 125 17.80 9.33 -0.32
N TYR A 126 16.92 10.28 -0.61
CA TYR A 126 17.21 11.41 -1.51
C TYR A 126 17.06 12.79 -0.84
N GLY A 127 16.46 12.88 0.34
CA GLY A 127 16.23 14.14 1.03
C GLY A 127 15.52 15.17 0.15
N ASP A 128 16.06 16.39 0.10
CA ASP A 128 15.49 17.50 -0.68
C ASP A 128 15.62 17.34 -2.20
N ASN A 129 16.39 16.36 -2.68
CA ASN A 129 16.48 16.09 -4.12
C ASN A 129 15.18 15.49 -4.66
N ALA A 130 14.46 14.71 -3.87
CA ALA A 130 13.16 14.15 -4.27
C ALA A 130 12.04 15.15 -3.99
N LYS A 131 11.68 15.98 -4.97
CA LYS A 131 10.61 16.96 -4.82
C LYS A 131 9.26 16.35 -5.14
N ILE A 132 8.46 16.06 -4.13
CA ILE A 132 7.08 15.57 -4.34
C ILE A 132 6.20 16.78 -4.65
N VAL A 133 5.88 16.98 -5.93
CA VAL A 133 5.15 18.18 -6.38
C VAL A 133 3.65 17.96 -6.48
N ASP A 134 3.18 16.72 -6.44
CA ASP A 134 1.75 16.39 -6.48
C ASP A 134 1.47 15.05 -5.78
N ILE A 135 0.46 15.05 -4.90
CA ILE A 135 -0.12 13.85 -4.30
C ILE A 135 -1.64 13.91 -4.44
N ALA A 136 -2.23 12.85 -4.98
CA ALA A 136 -3.68 12.65 -5.00
C ALA A 136 -4.08 11.36 -4.27
N ASP A 137 -5.16 11.42 -3.50
CA ASP A 137 -5.81 10.25 -2.91
C ASP A 137 -7.35 10.39 -2.91
N HIS A 138 -8.04 9.47 -2.24
CA HIS A 138 -9.50 9.43 -2.20
C HIS A 138 -10.15 10.68 -1.56
N SER A 139 -9.39 11.44 -0.77
CA SER A 139 -9.85 12.61 -0.03
C SER A 139 -9.55 13.94 -0.73
N GLY A 140 -8.69 13.96 -1.77
CA GLY A 140 -8.32 15.18 -2.47
C GLY A 140 -6.98 15.10 -3.20
N CYS A 141 -6.44 16.27 -3.56
CA CYS A 141 -5.08 16.41 -4.07
C CYS A 141 -4.39 17.68 -3.56
N ALA A 142 -3.08 17.60 -3.38
CA ALA A 142 -2.21 18.73 -3.09
C ALA A 142 -1.14 18.81 -4.18
N GLU A 143 -1.02 19.96 -4.82
CA GLU A 143 0.00 20.26 -5.82
C GLU A 143 0.81 21.49 -5.40
N ASP A 144 2.12 21.42 -5.50
CA ASP A 144 3.02 22.56 -5.34
C ASP A 144 4.22 22.40 -6.29
N PRO A 145 4.37 23.27 -7.31
CA PRO A 145 5.50 23.22 -8.24
C PRO A 145 6.87 23.30 -7.56
N ASP A 146 6.96 23.92 -6.38
CA ASP A 146 8.21 24.04 -5.62
C ASP A 146 8.48 22.82 -4.72
N GLY A 147 7.49 21.94 -4.56
CA GLY A 147 7.53 20.73 -3.75
C GLY A 147 6.72 20.85 -2.45
N LEU A 148 5.94 19.81 -2.14
CA LEU A 148 5.20 19.68 -0.90
C LEU A 148 6.16 19.49 0.28
N ASN A 149 5.81 20.09 1.43
CA ASN A 149 6.62 20.02 2.64
C ASN A 149 6.78 18.57 3.15
N HIS A 150 8.01 18.04 3.12
CA HIS A 150 8.32 16.67 3.52
C HIS A 150 7.98 16.35 4.97
N GLU A 151 8.31 17.25 5.92
CA GLU A 151 8.02 17.04 7.34
C GLU A 151 6.52 16.85 7.57
N LYS A 152 5.69 17.66 6.89
CA LYS A 152 4.24 17.53 6.99
C LYS A 152 3.75 16.22 6.37
N LEU A 153 4.28 15.81 5.22
CA LEU A 153 3.92 14.52 4.60
C LEU A 153 4.28 13.32 5.49
N LEU A 154 5.47 13.35 6.10
CA LEU A 154 5.89 12.31 7.06
C LEU A 154 5.00 12.28 8.29
N GLN A 155 4.62 13.45 8.83
CA GLN A 155 3.69 13.54 9.94
C GLN A 155 2.32 12.95 9.58
N LEU A 156 1.80 13.21 8.38
CA LEU A 156 0.54 12.63 7.92
C LEU A 156 0.65 11.10 7.80
N PHE A 157 1.76 10.59 7.27
CA PHE A 157 2.00 9.14 7.22
C PHE A 157 2.05 8.51 8.62
N GLU A 158 2.78 9.10 9.56
CA GLU A 158 2.88 8.60 10.94
C GLU A 158 1.52 8.61 11.67
N GLN A 159 0.65 9.55 11.33
CA GLN A 159 -0.70 9.68 11.90
C GLN A 159 -1.77 8.92 11.11
N GLU A 160 -1.39 8.23 10.02
CA GLU A 160 -2.30 7.54 9.09
C GLU A 160 -3.41 8.47 8.55
N LEU A 161 -3.05 9.71 8.21
CA LEU A 161 -3.98 10.73 7.70
C LEU A 161 -3.83 10.94 6.21
N CYS A 162 -4.96 11.03 5.50
CA CYS A 162 -5.02 11.31 4.06
C CYS A 162 -4.66 12.78 3.72
N ILE A 163 -4.42 13.06 2.44
CA ILE A 163 -3.90 14.34 1.94
C ILE A 163 -4.82 15.52 2.23
N SER A 164 -6.12 15.30 2.43
CA SER A 164 -7.05 16.36 2.84
C SER A 164 -6.68 17.01 4.20
N ASN A 165 -5.84 16.36 5.01
CA ASN A 165 -5.30 16.89 6.26
C ASN A 165 -4.00 17.72 6.08
N PHE A 166 -3.53 17.90 4.84
CA PHE A 166 -2.40 18.77 4.55
C PHE A 166 -2.77 20.23 4.84
N SER A 167 -1.86 20.98 5.49
CA SER A 167 -2.16 22.37 5.83
C SER A 167 -2.02 23.25 4.59
N ALA A 168 -3.11 23.93 4.20
CA ALA A 168 -3.07 24.92 3.13
C ALA A 168 -2.04 26.04 3.38
N SER A 169 -1.67 26.30 4.64
CA SER A 169 -0.64 27.28 5.00
C SER A 169 0.79 26.86 4.61
N LEU A 170 1.00 25.59 4.29
CA LEU A 170 2.29 25.03 3.87
C LEU A 170 2.37 24.84 2.35
N ILE A 171 1.33 25.23 1.62
CA ILE A 171 1.31 25.26 0.16
C ILE A 171 1.87 26.61 -0.30
N GLY A 172 2.80 26.58 -1.24
CA GLY A 172 3.41 27.75 -1.84
C GLY A 172 2.40 28.59 -2.63
N LEU A 173 2.83 29.79 -3.02
CA LEU A 173 1.97 30.75 -3.72
C LEU A 173 1.40 30.24 -5.05
N SER A 174 2.10 29.29 -5.69
CA SER A 174 1.69 28.67 -6.96
C SER A 174 1.10 27.27 -6.77
N GLY A 175 0.98 26.81 -5.52
CA GLY A 175 0.41 25.52 -5.19
C GLY A 175 -1.08 25.59 -4.90
N ILE A 176 -1.75 24.44 -4.89
CA ILE A 176 -3.17 24.31 -4.69
C ILE A 176 -3.46 23.07 -3.84
N LEU A 177 -4.42 23.18 -2.92
CA LEU A 177 -5.02 22.07 -2.19
C LEU A 177 -6.49 21.96 -2.58
N HIS A 178 -6.90 20.84 -3.17
CA HIS A 178 -8.29 20.51 -3.45
C HIS A 178 -8.73 19.37 -2.54
N ILE A 179 -9.82 19.55 -1.81
CA ILE A 179 -10.38 18.55 -0.90
C ILE A 179 -11.72 18.08 -1.48
N CYS A 180 -11.92 16.76 -1.51
CA CYS A 180 -13.20 16.18 -1.85
C CYS A 180 -14.16 16.34 -0.66
N GLU A 181 -15.30 16.99 -0.88
CA GLU A 181 -16.38 16.97 0.10
C GLU A 181 -17.05 15.59 0.11
N SER A 182 -17.16 14.98 1.28
CA SER A 182 -17.92 13.75 1.45
C SER A 182 -19.41 14.01 1.18
N ILE A 183 -19.87 13.79 -0.05
CA ILE A 183 -21.29 13.65 -0.33
C ILE A 183 -21.69 12.27 0.21
N PHE A 184 -22.09 12.21 1.48
CA PHE A 184 -22.82 11.07 1.99
C PHE A 184 -24.12 10.95 1.21
N LEU A 185 -24.14 10.07 0.21
CA LEU A 185 -25.39 9.54 -0.32
C LEU A 185 -26.08 8.81 0.83
N LYS A 186 -27.02 9.49 1.51
CA LYS A 186 -28.01 8.83 2.35
C LYS A 186 -28.82 7.93 1.44
N ILE A 187 -28.46 6.66 1.37
CA ILE A 187 -29.32 5.63 0.82
C ILE A 187 -30.42 5.43 1.87
N ASN A 188 -31.61 5.96 1.59
CA ASN A 188 -32.83 5.73 2.39
C ASN A 188 -33.33 4.30 2.20
#